data_AF-A0A0C5K103-F1
#
_entry.id   AF-A0A0C5K103-F1
#
_cell.length_a   1.000
_cell.length_b   1.000
_cell.length_c   1.000
_cell.angle_alpha   90.00
_cell.angle_beta   90.00
_cell.angle_gamma   90.00
#
_symmetry.space_group_name_H-M   'P 1'
#
loop_
_entity.id
_entity.type
_entity.pdbx_description
1 polymer ?
#
loop_
_entity_poly.entity_id
_entity_poly.type
_entity_poly.pdbx_seq_one_letter_code
_entity_poly.pdbx_strand_id
1 'polypeptide(L)'
;MNQFVSFVALFLSLVSQIMCTTPATSTEDNSKQVDDVVRNEKIREVYIKCLLDKGPCSNEAADVKKMLPEAVQRGCEKCSEMHKKIIEKMMIFLKERQPETLQQITAKFDPKGEFMKTFLTKLQQQHNQSNESGQQYGQNAPVFNQGQNDRNHQQAKPVQN
;
A
#
# COMPACT_ATOMS: atom_id res chain seq x y z
N MET A 1 9.69 -18.85 60.04
CA MET A 1 9.81 -19.25 58.62
C MET A 1 8.64 -18.77 57.76
N ASN A 2 7.38 -18.81 58.22
CA ASN A 2 6.23 -18.36 57.43
C ASN A 2 6.11 -16.84 57.18
N GLN A 3 6.77 -15.99 57.98
CA GLN A 3 6.71 -14.53 57.80
C GLN A 3 7.57 -14.04 56.62
N PHE A 4 8.68 -14.72 56.32
CA PHE A 4 9.54 -14.39 55.17
C PHE A 4 8.89 -14.81 53.84
N VAL A 5 8.05 -15.84 53.85
CA VAL A 5 7.35 -16.34 52.65
C VAL A 5 6.33 -15.31 52.14
N SER A 6 5.64 -14.59 53.04
CA SER A 6 4.71 -13.52 52.66
C SER A 6 5.40 -12.33 51.98
N PHE A 7 6.58 -11.91 52.45
CA PHE A 7 7.29 -10.77 51.84
C PHE A 7 7.88 -11.12 50.46
N VAL A 8 8.33 -12.36 50.28
CA VAL A 8 8.81 -12.85 48.97
C VAL A 8 7.67 -12.97 47.96
N ALA A 9 6.48 -13.41 48.39
CA ALA A 9 5.30 -13.48 47.53
C ALA A 9 4.81 -12.10 47.05
N LEU A 10 4.96 -11.05 47.88
CA LEU A 10 4.52 -9.69 47.55
C LEU A 10 5.47 -8.99 46.57
N PHE A 11 6.78 -9.27 46.64
CA PHE A 11 7.76 -8.77 45.68
C PHE A 11 7.66 -9.45 44.30
N LEU A 12 7.32 -10.75 44.25
CA LEU A 12 7.14 -11.50 43.00
C LEU A 12 5.91 -11.05 42.20
N SER A 13 4.91 -10.44 42.85
CA SER A 13 3.72 -9.91 42.17
C SER A 13 3.93 -8.58 41.46
N LEU A 14 4.98 -7.81 41.78
CA LEU A 14 5.21 -6.48 41.19
C LEU A 14 5.95 -6.51 39.84
N VAL A 15 6.49 -7.67 39.43
CA VAL A 15 7.33 -7.78 38.22
C VAL A 15 6.49 -8.01 36.93
N SER A 16 5.18 -8.20 37.04
CA SER A 16 4.30 -8.46 35.88
C SER A 16 3.77 -7.21 35.14
N GLN A 17 4.28 -6.02 35.43
CA GLN A 17 3.92 -4.79 34.69
C GLN A 17 5.08 -4.31 33.81
N ILE A 18 5.64 -5.22 33.01
CA ILE A 18 6.36 -4.81 31.80
C ILE A 18 5.43 -5.11 30.64
N MET A 19 4.34 -4.32 30.53
CA MET A 19 3.74 -4.08 29.24
C MET A 19 4.77 -3.26 28.47
N CYS A 20 5.52 -3.94 27.61
CA CYS A 20 6.37 -3.32 26.63
C CYS A 20 5.46 -2.52 25.69
N THR A 21 5.12 -1.29 26.08
CA THR A 21 4.55 -0.31 25.16
C THR A 21 5.66 0.02 24.19
N THR A 22 5.71 -0.70 23.08
CA THR A 22 6.52 -0.29 21.93
C THR A 22 6.12 1.15 21.62
N PRO A 23 7.04 2.12 21.66
CA PRO A 23 6.70 3.49 21.28
C PRO A 23 6.16 3.41 19.85
N ALA A 24 4.94 3.90 19.65
CA ALA A 24 4.41 4.11 18.31
C ALA A 24 5.42 5.01 17.59
N THR A 25 6.24 4.41 16.74
CA THR A 25 7.21 5.10 15.89
C THR A 25 6.43 6.18 15.15
N SER A 26 6.86 7.43 15.29
CA SER A 26 6.23 8.65 14.79
C SER A 26 5.71 8.49 13.36
N THR A 27 4.52 9.02 13.10
CA THR A 27 3.88 9.03 11.77
C THR A 27 4.76 9.67 10.69
N GLU A 28 5.65 10.59 11.07
CA GLU A 28 6.63 11.24 10.19
C GLU A 28 7.67 10.27 9.66
N ASP A 29 8.23 9.39 10.50
CA ASP A 29 9.27 8.43 10.08
C ASP A 29 8.72 7.41 9.07
N ASN A 30 7.48 6.98 9.28
CA ASN A 30 6.77 6.07 8.39
C ASN A 30 6.53 6.70 7.00
N SER A 31 6.25 8.01 6.95
CA SER A 31 5.96 8.70 5.68
C SER A 31 7.20 8.81 4.79
N LYS A 32 8.37 9.06 5.39
CA LYS A 32 9.64 9.15 4.67
C LYS A 32 10.05 7.81 4.06
N GLN A 33 9.86 6.72 4.80
CA GLN A 33 10.18 5.36 4.32
C GLN A 33 9.34 4.97 3.11
N VAL A 34 8.03 5.23 3.15
CA VAL A 34 7.12 4.96 2.02
C VAL A 34 7.57 5.67 0.76
N ASP A 35 7.96 6.94 0.90
CA ASP A 35 8.36 7.76 -0.23
C ASP A 35 9.72 7.36 -0.80
N ASP A 36 10.66 6.98 0.06
CA ASP A 36 12.00 6.54 -0.35
C ASP A 36 11.92 5.27 -1.20
N VAL A 37 11.01 4.33 -0.89
CA VAL A 37 10.78 3.11 -1.70
C VAL A 37 10.32 3.41 -3.12
N VAL A 38 9.52 4.46 -3.30
CA VAL A 38 8.94 4.80 -4.62
C VAL A 38 9.83 5.76 -5.39
N ARG A 39 10.49 6.72 -4.74
CA ARG A 39 11.34 7.72 -5.42
C ARG A 39 12.73 7.20 -5.72
N ASN A 40 13.33 6.41 -4.83
CA ASN A 40 14.69 5.91 -5.01
C ASN A 40 14.69 4.71 -5.97
N GLU A 41 15.24 4.91 -7.17
CA GLU A 41 15.31 3.89 -8.21
C GLU A 41 15.96 2.59 -7.75
N LYS A 42 17.07 2.67 -7.00
CA LYS A 42 17.77 1.48 -6.51
C LYS A 42 16.91 0.67 -5.54
N ILE A 43 16.22 1.35 -4.63
CA ILE A 43 15.34 0.68 -3.66
C ILE A 43 14.14 0.08 -4.40
N ARG A 44 13.50 0.88 -5.26
CA ARG A 44 12.36 0.44 -6.06
C ARG A 44 12.68 -0.80 -6.90
N GLU A 45 13.85 -0.85 -7.53
CA GLU A 45 14.30 -2.02 -8.28
C GLU A 45 14.45 -3.26 -7.42
N VAL A 46 14.94 -3.14 -6.19
CA VAL A 46 15.02 -4.27 -5.26
C VAL A 46 13.62 -4.82 -4.97
N TYR A 47 12.62 -3.95 -4.77
CA TYR A 47 11.23 -4.37 -4.55
C TYR A 47 10.67 -5.08 -5.79
N ILE A 48 10.84 -4.49 -6.98
CA ILE A 48 10.38 -5.09 -8.24
C ILE A 48 11.01 -6.46 -8.46
N LYS A 49 12.34 -6.57 -8.29
CA LYS A 49 13.06 -7.85 -8.44
C LYS A 49 12.57 -8.87 -7.42
N CYS A 50 12.35 -8.47 -6.17
CA CYS A 50 11.79 -9.34 -5.14
C CYS A 50 10.37 -9.84 -5.49
N LEU A 51 9.48 -8.94 -5.93
CA LEU A 51 8.12 -9.27 -6.34
C LEU A 51 8.11 -10.27 -7.52
N LEU A 52 9.06 -10.15 -8.43
CA LEU A 52 9.19 -11.01 -9.60
C LEU A 52 10.02 -12.28 -9.38
N ASP A 53 10.59 -12.49 -8.19
CA ASP A 53 11.57 -13.58 -7.92
C ASP A 53 12.81 -13.51 -8.83
N LYS A 54 13.25 -12.29 -9.19
CA LYS A 54 14.42 -12.02 -10.05
C LYS A 54 15.63 -11.47 -9.27
N GLY A 55 15.59 -11.51 -7.95
CA GLY A 55 16.67 -10.99 -7.11
C GLY A 55 16.40 -11.14 -5.62
N PRO A 56 17.33 -10.68 -4.77
CA PRO A 56 17.18 -10.75 -3.32
C PRO A 56 16.02 -9.88 -2.84
N CYS A 57 15.34 -10.34 -1.79
CA CYS A 57 14.33 -9.57 -1.08
C CYS A 57 14.93 -8.97 0.19
N SER A 58 14.76 -7.66 0.40
CA SER A 58 14.88 -7.10 1.75
C SER A 58 13.74 -7.63 2.62
N ASN A 59 13.89 -7.57 3.94
CA ASN A 59 12.83 -7.98 4.87
C ASN A 59 11.51 -7.25 4.59
N GLU A 60 11.57 -5.94 4.38
CA GLU A 60 10.40 -5.11 4.06
C GLU A 60 9.78 -5.47 2.70
N ALA A 61 10.59 -5.69 1.66
CA ALA A 61 10.09 -6.11 0.35
C ALA A 61 9.45 -7.52 0.40
N ALA A 62 10.00 -8.42 1.24
CA ALA A 62 9.43 -9.75 1.46
C ALA A 62 8.06 -9.67 2.14
N ASP A 63 7.86 -8.74 3.07
CA ASP A 63 6.58 -8.56 3.73
C ASP A 63 5.54 -7.91 2.81
N VAL A 64 5.94 -6.90 2.03
CA VAL A 64 5.10 -6.33 0.97
C VAL A 64 4.67 -7.41 -0.02
N LYS A 65 5.60 -8.27 -0.45
CA LYS A 65 5.31 -9.40 -1.34
C LYS A 65 4.25 -10.35 -0.78
N LYS A 66 4.31 -10.67 0.52
CA LYS A 66 3.33 -11.54 1.19
C LYS A 66 1.96 -10.86 1.31
N MET A 67 1.93 -9.56 1.56
CA MET A 67 0.70 -8.78 1.73
C MET A 67 0.01 -8.48 0.40
N LEU A 68 0.75 -8.45 -0.71
CA LEU A 68 0.24 -8.00 -2.00
C LEU A 68 -1.05 -8.72 -2.48
N PRO A 69 -1.18 -10.05 -2.40
CA PRO A 69 -2.42 -10.72 -2.80
C PRO A 69 -3.62 -10.29 -1.94
N GLU A 70 -3.40 -10.09 -0.64
CA GLU A 70 -4.44 -9.68 0.30
C GLU A 70 -4.83 -8.21 0.11
N ALA A 71 -3.85 -7.35 -0.18
CA ALA A 71 -4.06 -5.96 -0.57
C ALA A 71 -4.99 -5.84 -1.78
N VAL A 72 -4.67 -6.60 -2.83
CA VAL A 72 -5.35 -6.52 -4.12
C VAL A 72 -6.73 -7.17 -4.09
N GLN A 73 -6.90 -8.29 -3.37
CA GLN A 73 -8.18 -9.01 -3.32
C GLN A 73 -9.14 -8.44 -2.27
N ARG A 74 -8.64 -8.01 -1.11
CA ARG A 74 -9.47 -7.68 0.05
C ARG A 74 -9.26 -6.27 0.59
N GLY A 75 -8.39 -5.46 -0.03
CA GLY A 75 -8.17 -4.08 0.39
C GLY A 75 -7.22 -3.94 1.59
N CYS A 76 -6.45 -4.98 1.91
CA CYS A 76 -5.36 -4.93 2.90
C CYS A 76 -5.83 -4.68 4.35
N GLU A 77 -6.92 -5.31 4.81
CA GLU A 77 -7.48 -5.03 6.15
C GLU A 77 -6.51 -5.34 7.29
N LYS A 78 -5.57 -6.26 7.06
CA LYS A 78 -4.58 -6.69 8.05
C LYS A 78 -3.20 -6.07 7.85
N CYS A 79 -3.06 -5.22 6.84
CA CYS A 79 -1.79 -4.59 6.53
C CYS A 79 -1.50 -3.43 7.47
N SER A 80 -0.23 -3.19 7.76
CA SER A 80 0.19 -1.90 8.31
C SER A 80 -0.09 -0.81 7.28
N GLU A 81 -0.51 0.37 7.76
CA GLU A 81 -0.73 1.56 6.91
C GLU A 81 0.49 1.91 6.05
N MET A 82 1.69 1.68 6.57
CA MET A 82 2.93 1.86 5.81
C MET A 82 2.99 0.93 4.59
N HIS A 83 2.80 -0.39 4.79
CA HIS A 83 2.85 -1.37 3.71
C HIS A 83 1.76 -1.14 2.68
N LYS A 84 0.55 -0.78 3.14
CA LYS A 84 -0.56 -0.42 2.26
C LYS A 84 -0.18 0.74 1.35
N LYS A 85 0.33 1.84 1.91
CA LYS A 85 0.77 3.01 1.12
C LYS A 85 1.92 2.69 0.17
N ILE A 86 2.86 1.82 0.56
CA ILE A 86 3.94 1.36 -0.33
C ILE A 86 3.34 0.61 -1.53
N ILE A 87 2.43 -0.33 -1.29
CA ILE A 87 1.77 -1.10 -2.35
C ILE A 87 1.02 -0.17 -3.31
N GLU A 88 0.20 0.74 -2.77
CA GLU A 88 -0.60 1.67 -3.56
C GLU A 88 0.27 2.55 -4.48
N LYS A 89 1.28 3.22 -3.91
CA LYS A 89 2.17 4.09 -4.69
C LYS A 89 3.05 3.32 -5.68
N MET A 90 3.52 2.13 -5.30
CA MET A 90 4.28 1.26 -6.22
C MET A 90 3.41 0.87 -7.42
N MET A 91 2.16 0.48 -7.19
CA MET A 91 1.24 0.09 -8.27
C MET A 91 0.89 1.26 -9.19
N ILE A 92 0.71 2.47 -8.65
CA ILE A 92 0.53 3.68 -9.44
C ILE A 92 1.78 3.95 -10.28
N PHE A 93 2.96 3.94 -9.67
CA PHE A 93 4.22 4.16 -10.38
C PHE A 93 4.41 3.16 -11.53
N LEU A 94 4.18 1.87 -11.27
CA LEU A 94 4.31 0.82 -12.28
C LEU A 94 3.30 0.99 -13.41
N LYS A 95 2.05 1.36 -13.09
CA LYS A 95 1.02 1.63 -14.10
C LYS A 95 1.42 2.76 -15.06
N GLU A 96 2.05 3.81 -14.54
CA GLU A 96 2.42 5.00 -15.32
C GLU A 96 3.76 4.87 -16.04
N ARG A 97 4.75 4.25 -15.39
CA ARG A 97 6.15 4.27 -15.86
C ARG A 97 6.62 2.91 -16.38
N GLN A 98 6.05 1.81 -15.91
CA GLN A 98 6.51 0.46 -16.25
C GLN A 98 5.35 -0.54 -16.40
N PRO A 99 4.43 -0.34 -17.35
CA PRO A 99 3.23 -1.16 -17.49
C PRO A 99 3.55 -2.64 -17.79
N GLU A 100 4.66 -2.92 -18.49
CA GLU A 100 5.13 -4.29 -18.72
C GLU A 100 5.53 -4.99 -17.41
N THR A 101 6.24 -4.29 -16.52
CA THR A 101 6.58 -4.79 -15.19
C THR A 101 5.32 -5.03 -14.37
N LEU A 102 4.34 -4.12 -14.43
CA LEU A 102 3.04 -4.29 -13.78
C LEU A 102 2.31 -5.54 -14.28
N GLN A 103 2.33 -5.81 -15.59
CA GLN A 103 1.74 -7.00 -16.17
C GLN A 103 2.41 -8.29 -15.67
N GLN A 104 3.75 -8.31 -15.57
CA GLN A 104 4.46 -9.46 -15.01
C GLN A 104 4.10 -9.72 -13.54
N ILE A 105 4.00 -8.66 -12.74
CA ILE A 105 3.58 -8.74 -11.34
C ILE A 105 2.13 -9.22 -11.26
N THR A 106 1.24 -8.65 -12.08
CA THR A 106 -0.17 -9.04 -12.14
C THR A 106 -0.30 -10.52 -12.47
N ALA A 107 0.35 -11.00 -13.53
CA ALA A 107 0.30 -12.40 -13.94
C ALA A 107 0.76 -13.37 -12.83
N LYS A 108 1.65 -12.91 -11.93
CA LYS A 108 2.16 -13.70 -10.82
C LYS A 108 1.21 -13.77 -9.62
N PHE A 109 0.60 -12.64 -9.23
CA PHE A 109 -0.19 -12.54 -8.00
C PHE A 109 -1.71 -12.57 -8.23
N ASP A 110 -2.14 -12.21 -9.43
CA ASP A 110 -3.53 -12.25 -9.90
C ASP A 110 -3.56 -12.69 -11.37
N PRO A 111 -3.44 -14.01 -11.65
CA PRO A 111 -3.37 -14.54 -13.01
C PRO A 111 -4.59 -14.18 -13.89
N LYS A 112 -5.74 -13.88 -13.28
CA LYS A 112 -6.94 -13.41 -13.99
C LYS A 112 -6.93 -11.90 -14.23
N GLY A 113 -6.16 -11.15 -13.44
CA GLY A 113 -6.01 -9.69 -13.52
C GLY A 113 -7.22 -8.89 -13.05
N GLU A 114 -8.29 -9.55 -12.60
CA GLU A 114 -9.56 -8.93 -12.24
C GLU A 114 -9.42 -8.06 -10.98
N PHE A 115 -8.70 -8.56 -9.99
CA PHE A 115 -8.49 -7.86 -8.73
C PHE A 115 -7.50 -6.72 -8.90
N MET A 116 -6.41 -6.92 -9.65
CA MET A 116 -5.42 -5.87 -9.90
C MET A 116 -6.05 -4.72 -10.69
N LYS A 117 -6.86 -5.03 -11.71
CA LYS A 117 -7.60 -4.00 -12.46
C LYS A 117 -8.51 -3.20 -11.54
N THR A 118 -9.31 -3.88 -10.73
CA THR A 118 -10.24 -3.25 -9.78
C THR A 118 -9.49 -2.39 -8.75
N PHE A 119 -8.38 -2.90 -8.22
CA PHE A 119 -7.52 -2.19 -7.27
C PHE A 119 -6.98 -0.90 -7.88
N LEU A 120 -6.38 -0.96 -9.08
CA LEU A 120 -5.86 0.22 -9.77
C LEU A 120 -6.94 1.26 -10.12
N THR A 121 -8.15 0.81 -10.47
CA THR A 121 -9.29 1.71 -10.71
C THR A 121 -9.71 2.42 -9.41
N LYS A 122 -9.78 1.71 -8.29
CA LYS A 122 -10.08 2.30 -6.98
C LYS A 122 -9.04 3.35 -6.58
N LEU A 123 -7.75 3.06 -6.78
CA LEU A 123 -6.68 4.02 -6.48
C LEU A 123 -6.79 5.31 -7.32
N GLN A 124 -7.15 5.19 -8.60
CA GLN A 124 -7.40 6.37 -9.44
C GLN A 124 -8.59 7.20 -8.95
N GLN A 125 -9.67 6.54 -8.52
CA GLN A 125 -10.85 7.23 -7.99
C GLN A 125 -10.54 7.93 -6.66
N GLN A 126 -9.78 7.29 -5.77
CA GLN A 126 -9.35 7.88 -4.51
C GLN A 126 -8.48 9.12 -4.73
N HIS A 127 -7.59 9.08 -5.72
CA HIS A 127 -6.79 10.25 -6.10
C HIS A 127 -7.65 11.41 -6.61
N ASN A 128 -8.76 11.13 -7.31
CA ASN A 128 -9.70 12.16 -7.76
C ASN A 128 -10.54 12.74 -6.61
N GLN A 129 -10.90 11.93 -5.61
CA GLN A 129 -11.68 12.36 -4.43
C GLN A 129 -10.86 13.19 -3.43
N SER A 130 -9.56 12.93 -3.30
CA SER A 130 -8.65 13.77 -2.50
C SER A 130 -8.41 15.17 -3.09
N ASN A 131 -8.78 15.39 -4.36
CA ASN A 131 -8.67 16.71 -5.00
C ASN A 131 -9.83 17.65 -4.65
N GLU A 132 -10.88 17.15 -3.98
CA GLU A 132 -12.01 17.96 -3.48
C GLU A 132 -11.95 18.24 -1.97
N SER A 133 -11.05 17.59 -1.23
CA SER A 133 -10.76 17.90 0.18
C SER A 133 -9.26 18.10 0.37
N GLY A 134 -8.81 19.34 0.16
CA GLY A 134 -7.39 19.69 0.12
C GLY A 134 -6.59 19.20 1.33
N GLN A 135 -5.71 18.22 1.10
CA GLN A 135 -4.46 18.02 1.86
C GLN A 135 -3.37 17.50 0.89
N GLN A 136 -2.23 18.19 0.92
CA GLN A 136 -1.16 18.08 -0.06
C GLN A 136 -0.46 16.71 -0.06
N TYR A 137 -0.46 16.05 -1.21
CA TYR A 137 0.60 15.13 -1.60
C TYR A 137 1.33 15.76 -2.80
N GLY A 138 2.60 16.12 -2.58
CA GLY A 138 3.34 17.14 -3.35
C GLY A 138 3.55 16.86 -4.83
N GLN A 139 3.09 17.81 -5.65
CA GLN A 139 3.82 18.47 -6.75
C GLN A 139 4.80 17.61 -7.54
N ASN A 140 4.26 16.79 -8.45
CA ASN A 140 4.76 16.40 -9.79
C ASN A 140 4.02 15.15 -10.31
N ALA A 141 2.74 14.96 -9.95
CA ALA A 141 1.92 13.93 -10.55
C ALA A 141 1.50 14.39 -11.96
N PRO A 142 1.84 13.66 -13.04
CA PRO A 142 1.44 14.02 -14.39
C PRO A 142 -0.08 13.82 -14.58
N VAL A 143 -0.68 14.81 -15.23
CA VAL A 143 -2.09 14.85 -15.64
C VAL A 143 -2.44 13.60 -16.45
N PHE A 144 -3.42 12.82 -15.97
CA PHE A 144 -3.93 11.63 -16.66
C PHE A 144 -4.84 12.07 -17.82
N ASN A 145 -4.27 12.30 -19.00
CA ASN A 145 -5.04 12.49 -20.23
C ASN A 145 -5.60 11.14 -20.68
N GLN A 146 -6.81 10.85 -20.23
CA GLN A 146 -7.56 9.66 -20.63
C GLN A 146 -8.16 9.91 -22.02
N GLY A 147 -7.37 9.65 -23.06
CA GLY A 147 -7.85 9.54 -24.43
C GLY A 147 -8.18 8.09 -24.76
N GLN A 148 -9.42 7.85 -25.21
CA GLN A 148 -9.99 6.72 -25.98
C GLN A 148 -11.34 6.32 -25.36
N ASN A 149 -12.47 6.89 -25.82
CA ASN A 149 -13.21 6.55 -27.05
C ASN A 149 -13.92 5.19 -26.95
N ASP A 150 -15.15 5.20 -26.43
CA ASP A 150 -16.12 4.13 -26.63
C ASP A 150 -17.44 4.72 -27.16
N ARG A 151 -17.91 4.07 -28.23
CA ARG A 151 -18.98 4.51 -29.12
C ARG A 151 -20.36 4.28 -28.51
N ASN A 152 -21.29 5.10 -29.00
CA ASN A 152 -22.69 4.76 -29.26
C ASN A 152 -23.62 4.56 -28.06
N HIS A 153 -24.40 5.62 -27.77
CA HIS A 153 -25.84 5.47 -27.53
C HIS A 153 -26.57 6.63 -28.22
N GLN A 154 -27.08 6.35 -29.42
CA GLN A 154 -28.14 7.12 -30.04
C GLN A 154 -29.47 6.82 -29.36
N GLN A 155 -30.18 7.85 -28.92
CA GLN A 155 -31.64 8.07 -29.00
C GLN A 155 -32.03 9.17 -27.99
N ALA A 156 -32.97 10.09 -28.19
CA ALA A 156 -33.56 10.77 -29.33
C ALA A 156 -34.51 11.83 -28.72
N LYS A 157 -34.48 13.08 -29.24
CA LYS A 157 -35.57 14.12 -29.25
C LYS A 157 -36.03 14.78 -27.93
N PRO A 158 -36.74 15.94 -28.01
CA PRO A 158 -36.55 17.09 -28.91
C PRO A 158 -36.48 18.44 -28.16
N VAL A 159 -36.07 19.46 -28.90
CA VAL A 159 -36.13 20.89 -28.58
C VAL A 159 -37.56 21.33 -28.29
N GLN A 160 -37.76 22.13 -27.24
CA GLN A 160 -38.89 23.07 -27.16
C GLN A 160 -38.39 24.44 -26.67
N ASN A 161 -38.67 25.44 -27.50
CA ASN A 161 -38.77 26.86 -27.18
C ASN A 161 -40.27 27.19 -27.16
#